data_AF-A0A7X7DFW4-F1
#
_entry.id   AF-A0A7X7DFW4-F1
#
_cell.length_a   1.000
_cell.length_b   1.000
_cell.length_c   1.000
_cell.angle_alpha   90.00
_cell.angle_beta   90.00
_cell.angle_gamma   90.00
#
_symmetry.space_group_name_H-M   'P 1'
#
loop_
_entity.id
_entity.type
_entity.pdbx_description
1 polymer ?
#
loop_
_entity_poly.entity_id
_entity_poly.type
_entity_poly.pdbx_seq_one_letter_code
_entity_poly.pdbx_strand_id
1 'polypeptide(L)'
;MAGRLFDARFRSFLATMAAVTLLLLSPPMMYRLFFHSALVAHWLLLWAVYLFLEALDGRSHWREWVLNLSLSIVTHPYLFAMNFMMGFWCTVHAVCDHRAHPLNRWSLVHAALPCLCSLAAGFVFGVFSSIGKAPAIGLGVWSANLNAFFNPMDWSVFLKGLDYLKGQYAGFAYPGLGVLLAGFMALILVAARWRAHEFQAAGRKLIFLALVVLSLMAFAVGPKVAFGSRELFSYELPHGLMEMWSIFRATGRFVWPVCYLLVFISLLQYWRGLDVLSRGRQSRNVLAMWLLVLIQVADLSWAARIRRWQHSLPRQYTPTLVDSAWERLGDRYKHLIALPLDYSRYDELALIAVRNGMTLNYGYVSREHPDYVAKAEEDIRKLCQGVPDAQTAYVIKTEDLLARIQTANPQLNATCADGFWLVAP
;
A
#
# COMPACT_ATOMS: atom_id res chain seq x y z
N MET A 1 -20.54 0.08 -2.61
CA MET A 1 -20.40 1.46 -2.07
C MET A 1 -20.18 2.47 -3.17
N ALA A 2 -19.09 2.38 -3.96
CA ALA A 2 -18.86 3.26 -5.12
C ALA A 2 -20.06 3.34 -6.09
N GLY A 3 -20.70 2.21 -6.38
CA GLY A 3 -21.92 2.17 -7.19
C GLY A 3 -23.09 3.00 -6.62
N ARG A 4 -23.24 3.11 -5.29
CA ARG A 4 -24.30 3.93 -4.67
C ARG A 4 -24.08 5.43 -4.91
N LEU A 5 -22.82 5.88 -4.89
CA LEU A 5 -22.50 7.28 -5.23
C LEU A 5 -22.88 7.59 -6.66
N PHE A 6 -22.47 6.74 -7.60
CA PHE A 6 -22.78 6.96 -9.01
C PHE A 6 -24.27 6.83 -9.28
N ASP A 7 -24.94 5.82 -8.74
CA ASP A 7 -26.37 5.59 -8.97
C ASP A 7 -27.23 6.78 -8.54
N ALA A 8 -26.96 7.31 -7.34
CA ALA A 8 -27.66 8.49 -6.82
C ALA A 8 -27.50 9.75 -7.70
N ARG A 9 -26.41 9.85 -8.49
CA ARG A 9 -26.09 11.03 -9.29
C ARG A 9 -26.33 10.86 -10.79
N PHE A 10 -26.12 9.66 -11.33
CA PHE A 10 -26.33 9.34 -12.73
C PHE A 10 -27.80 9.00 -13.02
N ARG A 11 -28.50 8.40 -12.06
CA ARG A 11 -29.87 7.88 -12.23
C ARG A 11 -29.99 6.95 -13.45
N SER A 12 -28.94 6.17 -13.71
CA SER A 12 -28.83 5.23 -14.82
C SER A 12 -27.96 4.04 -14.41
N PHE A 13 -28.55 2.86 -14.39
CA PHE A 13 -27.86 1.62 -14.02
C PHE A 13 -26.67 1.32 -14.94
N LEU A 14 -26.83 1.49 -16.25
CA LEU A 14 -25.78 1.21 -17.23
C LEU A 14 -24.60 2.18 -17.12
N ALA A 15 -24.85 3.46 -16.83
CA ALA A 15 -23.78 4.43 -16.59
C ALA A 15 -23.03 4.11 -15.29
N THR A 16 -23.76 3.73 -14.23
CA THR A 16 -23.18 3.28 -12.97
C THR A 16 -22.30 2.04 -13.18
N MET A 17 -22.74 1.06 -13.97
CA MET A 17 -21.95 -0.11 -14.33
C MET A 17 -20.66 0.26 -15.07
N ALA A 18 -20.73 1.16 -16.05
CA ALA A 18 -19.53 1.64 -16.74
C ALA A 18 -18.53 2.32 -15.79
N ALA A 19 -18.99 3.20 -14.90
CA ALA A 19 -18.12 3.87 -13.93
C ALA A 19 -17.51 2.90 -12.90
N VAL A 20 -18.28 1.91 -12.42
CA VAL A 20 -17.76 0.85 -11.56
C VAL A 20 -16.72 0.00 -12.29
N THR A 21 -16.95 -0.31 -13.57
CA THR A 21 -15.99 -1.06 -14.40
C THR A 21 -14.67 -0.30 -14.54
N LEU A 22 -14.71 1.01 -14.77
CA LEU A 22 -13.50 1.85 -14.80
C LEU A 22 -12.73 1.82 -13.46
N LEU A 23 -13.42 1.82 -12.32
CA LEU A 23 -12.77 1.69 -11.00
C LEU A 23 -12.16 0.30 -10.78
N LEU A 24 -12.82 -0.77 -11.24
CA LEU A 24 -12.28 -2.13 -11.14
C LEU A 24 -11.04 -2.32 -12.02
N LEU A 25 -11.00 -1.63 -13.16
CA LEU A 25 -9.86 -1.57 -14.07
C LEU A 25 -8.81 -0.53 -13.65
N SER A 26 -8.82 -0.04 -12.40
CA SER A 26 -7.88 0.96 -11.90
C SER A 26 -6.45 0.38 -11.83
N PRO A 27 -5.49 0.89 -12.61
CA PRO A 27 -4.13 0.36 -12.65
C PRO A 27 -3.40 0.35 -11.29
N PRO A 28 -3.53 1.33 -10.37
CA PRO A 28 -2.83 1.32 -9.10
C PRO A 28 -3.24 0.14 -8.21
N MET A 29 -4.51 -0.28 -8.28
CA MET A 29 -4.99 -1.49 -7.59
C MET A 29 -4.47 -2.75 -8.27
N MET A 30 -4.63 -2.85 -9.59
CA MET A 30 -4.19 -4.02 -10.36
C MET A 30 -2.68 -4.24 -10.24
N TYR A 31 -1.89 -3.17 -10.14
CA TYR A 31 -0.45 -3.24 -9.91
C TYR A 31 -0.07 -3.94 -8.61
N ARG A 32 -0.90 -3.82 -7.58
CA ARG A 32 -0.64 -4.43 -6.27
C ARG A 32 -1.00 -5.91 -6.21
N LEU A 33 -1.88 -6.40 -7.09
CA LEU A 33 -2.25 -7.83 -7.15
C LEU A 33 -1.04 -8.76 -7.29
N PHE A 34 0.06 -8.27 -7.86
CA PHE A 34 1.20 -9.10 -8.25
C PHE A 34 2.36 -9.10 -7.24
N PHE A 35 2.42 -8.14 -6.32
CA PHE A 35 3.58 -7.96 -5.42
C PHE A 35 3.22 -7.62 -3.97
N HIS A 36 2.02 -7.12 -3.69
CA HIS A 36 1.63 -6.67 -2.35
C HIS A 36 0.15 -6.97 -2.09
N SER A 37 -0.19 -8.25 -1.91
CA SER A 37 -1.59 -8.73 -1.88
C SER A 37 -2.47 -8.04 -0.84
N ALA A 38 -1.94 -7.75 0.36
CA ALA A 38 -2.69 -7.02 1.40
C ALA A 38 -3.07 -5.58 0.98
N LEU A 39 -2.23 -4.94 0.17
CA LEU A 39 -2.49 -3.59 -0.35
C LEU A 39 -3.51 -3.57 -1.49
N VAL A 40 -4.01 -4.72 -1.96
CA VAL A 40 -5.09 -4.78 -2.97
C VAL A 40 -6.45 -4.38 -2.39
N ALA A 41 -6.58 -4.28 -1.06
CA ALA A 41 -7.81 -3.89 -0.38
C ALA A 41 -8.19 -2.40 -0.55
N HIS A 42 -8.02 -1.85 -1.76
CA HIS A 42 -8.43 -0.50 -2.17
C HIS A 42 -9.93 -0.27 -2.04
N TRP A 43 -10.74 -1.32 -1.90
CA TRP A 43 -12.16 -1.18 -1.53
C TRP A 43 -12.34 -0.44 -0.19
N LEU A 44 -11.38 -0.56 0.75
CA LEU A 44 -11.37 0.23 1.99
C LEU A 44 -11.12 1.71 1.73
N LEU A 45 -10.25 2.05 0.76
CA LEU A 45 -9.99 3.42 0.33
C LEU A 45 -11.22 4.01 -0.36
N LEU A 46 -11.86 3.24 -1.25
CA LEU A 46 -13.11 3.64 -1.91
C LEU A 46 -14.24 3.84 -0.89
N TRP A 47 -14.28 3.03 0.17
CA TRP A 47 -15.22 3.23 1.28
C TRP A 47 -14.91 4.51 2.05
N ALA A 48 -13.65 4.78 2.39
CA ALA A 48 -13.26 6.05 3.03
C ALA A 48 -13.59 7.27 2.16
N VAL A 49 -13.35 7.20 0.84
CA VAL A 49 -13.77 8.24 -0.12
C VAL A 49 -15.29 8.44 -0.10
N TYR A 50 -16.06 7.35 -0.07
CA TYR A 50 -17.52 7.43 0.07
C TYR A 50 -17.94 8.15 1.34
N LEU A 51 -17.42 7.72 2.50
CA LEU A 51 -17.75 8.33 3.79
C LEU A 51 -17.33 9.80 3.86
N PHE A 52 -16.20 10.15 3.24
CA PHE A 52 -15.73 11.52 3.16
C PHE A 52 -16.67 12.40 2.33
N LEU A 53 -17.10 11.95 1.15
CA LEU A 53 -18.03 12.70 0.31
C LEU A 53 -19.41 12.86 0.98
N GLU A 54 -19.91 11.83 1.65
CA GLU A 54 -21.16 11.92 2.43
C GLU A 54 -21.03 12.89 3.62
N ALA A 55 -19.87 12.94 4.28
CA ALA A 55 -19.59 13.89 5.36
C ALA A 55 -19.55 15.34 4.86
N LEU A 56 -19.05 15.59 3.64
CA LEU A 56 -19.15 16.92 3.01
C LEU A 56 -20.60 17.32 2.70
N ASP A 57 -21.49 16.35 2.52
CA ASP A 57 -22.94 16.56 2.39
C ASP A 57 -23.68 16.61 3.75
N GLY A 58 -22.95 16.61 4.87
CA GLY A 58 -23.49 16.76 6.23
C GLY A 58 -23.98 15.45 6.86
N ARG A 59 -23.72 14.29 6.25
CA ARG A 59 -24.16 12.98 6.76
C ARG A 59 -23.07 12.35 7.62
N SER A 60 -23.43 11.93 8.84
CA SER A 60 -22.50 11.29 9.78
C SER A 60 -22.60 9.77 9.68
N HIS A 61 -21.44 9.12 9.48
CA HIS A 61 -21.31 7.67 9.33
C HIS A 61 -20.23 7.12 10.28
N TRP A 62 -20.29 7.49 11.56
CA TRP A 62 -19.24 7.16 12.52
C TRP A 62 -19.08 5.65 12.72
N ARG A 63 -20.16 4.87 12.64
CA ARG A 63 -20.14 3.40 12.79
C ARG A 63 -19.38 2.75 11.63
N GLU A 64 -19.61 3.24 10.43
CA GLU A 64 -18.90 2.82 9.23
C GLU A 64 -17.42 3.21 9.29
N TRP A 65 -17.09 4.36 9.89
CA TRP A 65 -15.70 4.70 10.19
C TRP A 65 -15.04 3.76 11.20
N VAL A 66 -15.76 3.33 12.25
CA VAL A 66 -15.26 2.30 13.18
C VAL A 66 -14.87 1.04 12.41
N LEU A 67 -15.78 0.52 11.58
CA LEU A 67 -15.54 -0.69 10.80
C LEU A 67 -14.42 -0.50 9.78
N ASN A 68 -14.44 0.63 9.04
CA ASN A 68 -13.44 0.92 8.02
C ASN A 68 -12.03 0.99 8.62
N LEU A 69 -11.83 1.76 9.69
CA LEU A 69 -10.51 1.90 10.33
C LEU A 69 -10.05 0.59 10.98
N SER A 70 -10.96 -0.15 11.64
CA SER A 70 -10.62 -1.43 12.28
C SER A 70 -10.22 -2.50 11.25
N LEU A 71 -10.94 -2.59 10.13
CA LEU A 71 -10.55 -3.50 9.04
C LEU A 71 -9.26 -3.03 8.37
N SER A 72 -9.07 -1.72 8.24
CA SER A 72 -7.86 -1.17 7.61
C SER A 72 -6.60 -1.47 8.41
N ILE A 73 -6.63 -1.34 9.75
CA ILE A 73 -5.43 -1.58 10.59
C ILE A 73 -5.08 -3.07 10.66
N VAL A 74 -6.07 -3.95 10.72
CA VAL A 74 -5.87 -5.41 10.69
C VAL A 74 -5.40 -5.87 9.30
N THR A 75 -5.81 -5.19 8.22
CA THR A 75 -5.38 -5.54 6.86
C THR A 75 -3.97 -5.03 6.57
N HIS A 76 -3.72 -3.73 6.75
CA HIS A 76 -2.42 -3.12 6.45
C HIS A 76 -2.27 -1.71 7.06
N PRO A 77 -1.16 -1.37 7.74
CA PRO A 77 -0.95 -0.06 8.37
C PRO A 77 -1.08 1.15 7.43
N TYR A 78 -0.67 1.00 6.17
CA TYR A 78 -0.82 2.07 5.16
C TYR A 78 -2.29 2.37 4.82
N LEU A 79 -3.14 1.34 4.71
CA LEU A 79 -4.58 1.54 4.46
C LEU A 79 -5.23 2.26 5.63
N PHE A 80 -4.86 1.87 6.85
CA PHE A 80 -5.30 2.56 8.06
C PHE A 80 -4.90 4.03 8.05
N ALA A 81 -3.62 4.32 7.83
CA ALA A 81 -3.12 5.70 7.87
C ALA A 81 -3.81 6.61 6.83
N MET A 82 -3.98 6.12 5.59
CA MET A 82 -4.70 6.85 4.54
C MET A 82 -6.17 7.12 4.91
N ASN A 83 -6.88 6.10 5.39
CA ASN A 83 -8.28 6.23 5.79
C ASN A 83 -8.44 7.09 7.05
N PHE A 84 -7.52 6.98 7.99
CA PHE A 84 -7.46 7.81 9.19
C PHE A 84 -7.31 9.29 8.84
N MET A 85 -6.40 9.64 7.92
CA MET A 85 -6.26 11.03 7.45
C MET A 85 -7.55 11.57 6.85
N MET A 86 -8.29 10.76 6.08
CA MET A 86 -9.60 11.16 5.55
C MET A 86 -10.65 11.34 6.65
N GLY A 87 -10.74 10.39 7.59
CA GLY A 87 -11.67 10.46 8.74
C GLY A 87 -11.37 11.62 9.69
N PHE A 88 -10.10 11.97 9.87
CA PHE A 88 -9.66 13.16 10.60
C PHE A 88 -10.25 14.42 9.98
N TRP A 89 -10.13 14.61 8.66
CA TRP A 89 -10.71 15.77 7.98
C TRP A 89 -12.25 15.77 7.98
N CYS A 90 -12.91 14.61 7.97
CA CYS A 90 -14.37 14.54 8.22
C CYS A 90 -14.73 15.10 9.59
N THR A 91 -13.94 14.78 10.61
CA THR A 91 -14.13 15.29 11.98
C THR A 91 -13.93 16.79 12.03
N VAL A 92 -12.84 17.30 11.45
CA VAL A 92 -12.58 18.76 11.37
C VAL A 92 -13.72 19.47 10.65
N HIS A 93 -14.19 18.92 9.53
CA HIS A 93 -15.35 19.46 8.80
C HIS A 93 -16.60 19.54 9.68
N ALA A 94 -16.92 18.46 10.40
CA ALA A 94 -18.10 18.42 11.28
C ALA A 94 -18.00 19.41 12.45
N VAL A 95 -16.81 19.62 13.01
CA VAL A 95 -16.60 20.60 14.11
C VAL A 95 -16.70 22.04 13.61
N CYS A 96 -16.16 22.32 12.42
CA CYS A 96 -16.20 23.67 11.82
C CYS A 96 -17.57 24.03 11.23
N ASP A 97 -18.44 23.04 10.95
CA ASP A 97 -19.78 23.27 10.42
C ASP A 97 -20.83 23.39 11.53
N HIS A 98 -20.95 24.60 12.10
CA HIS A 98 -21.96 24.93 13.11
C HIS A 98 -23.42 24.78 12.63
N ARG A 99 -23.67 24.64 11.31
CA ARG A 99 -25.01 24.40 10.75
C ARG A 99 -25.33 22.91 10.58
N ALA A 100 -24.34 22.01 10.71
CA ALA A 100 -24.52 20.57 10.62
C ALA A 100 -24.84 19.96 12.01
N HIS A 101 -26.14 19.98 12.37
CA HIS A 101 -26.79 19.23 13.47
C HIS A 101 -26.49 19.63 14.95
N PRO A 102 -27.44 19.38 15.88
CA PRO A 102 -27.27 19.48 17.36
C PRO A 102 -26.26 18.48 17.97
N LEU A 103 -25.44 17.83 17.13
CA LEU A 103 -24.43 16.82 17.46
C LEU A 103 -23.05 17.43 17.76
N ASN A 104 -22.92 18.75 17.78
CA ASN A 104 -21.66 19.43 18.11
C ASN A 104 -21.09 19.00 19.49
N ARG A 105 -21.94 18.50 20.41
CA ARG A 105 -21.52 17.92 21.70
C ARG A 105 -20.96 16.50 21.64
N TRP A 106 -21.26 15.72 20.60
CA TRP A 106 -20.81 14.32 20.44
C TRP A 106 -19.79 14.15 19.31
N SER A 107 -19.39 15.25 18.64
CA SER A 107 -18.37 15.28 17.59
C SER A 107 -17.06 14.62 18.04
N LEU A 108 -16.64 14.90 19.27
CA LEU A 108 -15.47 14.27 19.90
C LEU A 108 -15.64 12.77 20.09
N VAL A 109 -16.83 12.29 20.46
CA VAL A 109 -17.10 10.84 20.60
C VAL A 109 -17.11 10.16 19.23
N HIS A 110 -17.72 10.80 18.23
CA HIS A 110 -17.73 10.31 16.85
C HIS A 110 -16.32 10.27 16.22
N ALA A 111 -15.39 11.08 16.73
CA ALA A 111 -13.98 11.07 16.35
C ALA A 111 -13.16 10.05 17.16
N ALA A 112 -13.37 9.99 18.47
CA ALA A 112 -12.60 9.15 19.37
C ALA A 112 -12.94 7.67 19.22
N LEU A 113 -14.21 7.32 19.03
CA LEU A 113 -14.65 5.93 19.02
C LEU A 113 -14.07 5.12 17.84
N PRO A 114 -14.06 5.61 16.58
CA PRO A 114 -13.33 4.94 15.49
C PRO A 114 -11.84 4.73 15.78
N CYS A 115 -11.18 5.71 16.40
CA CYS A 115 -9.77 5.60 16.79
C CYS A 115 -9.56 4.52 17.85
N LEU A 116 -10.32 4.56 18.95
CA LEU A 116 -10.19 3.61 20.05
C LEU A 116 -10.51 2.17 19.62
N CYS A 117 -11.60 1.98 18.85
CA CYS A 117 -11.96 0.65 18.35
C CYS A 117 -10.95 0.09 17.36
N SER A 118 -10.39 0.93 16.48
CA SER A 118 -9.34 0.46 15.55
C SER A 118 -8.04 0.12 16.28
N LEU A 119 -7.64 0.91 17.28
CA LEU A 119 -6.49 0.55 18.13
C LEU A 119 -6.75 -0.74 18.92
N ALA A 120 -7.93 -0.92 19.49
CA ALA A 120 -8.30 -2.17 20.16
C ALA A 120 -8.25 -3.37 19.20
N ALA A 121 -8.76 -3.23 17.98
CA ALA A 121 -8.65 -4.25 16.95
C ALA A 121 -7.18 -4.55 16.61
N GLY A 122 -6.36 -3.52 16.39
CA GLY A 122 -4.93 -3.69 16.15
C GLY A 122 -4.22 -4.43 17.28
N PHE A 123 -4.59 -4.16 18.53
CA PHE A 123 -4.05 -4.86 19.71
C PHE A 123 -4.45 -6.34 19.73
N VAL A 124 -5.74 -6.65 19.58
CA VAL A 124 -6.26 -8.04 19.59
C VAL A 124 -5.62 -8.88 18.48
N PHE A 125 -5.41 -8.30 17.29
CA PHE A 125 -4.79 -8.97 16.16
C PHE A 125 -3.25 -8.90 16.16
N GLY A 126 -2.63 -8.40 17.24
CA GLY A 126 -1.19 -8.40 17.41
C GLY A 126 -0.42 -7.45 16.47
N VAL A 127 -1.07 -6.47 15.84
CA VAL A 127 -0.45 -5.51 14.90
C VAL A 127 0.71 -4.75 15.55
N PHE A 128 0.62 -4.50 16.86
CA PHE A 128 1.63 -3.77 17.63
C PHE A 128 2.76 -4.65 18.20
N SER A 129 2.72 -5.97 17.98
CA SER A 129 3.73 -6.90 18.51
C SER A 129 5.10 -6.80 17.84
N SER A 130 5.20 -6.21 16.64
CA SER A 130 6.45 -6.13 15.87
C SER A 130 6.96 -4.70 15.66
N ILE A 131 6.76 -3.79 16.63
CA ILE A 131 7.27 -2.40 16.52
C ILE A 131 8.78 -2.35 16.82
N GLY A 132 9.59 -2.96 15.94
CA GLY A 132 11.03 -2.70 15.92
C GLY A 132 11.33 -1.27 15.44
N LYS A 133 12.48 -0.71 15.85
CA LYS A 133 12.96 0.59 15.36
C LYS A 133 12.99 0.56 13.83
N ALA A 134 12.17 1.41 13.19
CA ALA A 134 12.19 1.51 11.74
C ALA A 134 13.49 2.21 11.32
N PRO A 135 14.37 1.57 10.53
CA PRO A 135 15.43 2.33 9.90
C PRO A 135 14.81 3.40 9.00
N ALA A 136 15.31 4.64 9.07
CA ALA A 136 14.85 5.78 8.25
C ALA A 136 15.01 5.57 6.73
N ILE A 137 15.60 4.44 6.33
CA ILE A 137 15.86 4.03 4.95
C ILE A 137 14.54 3.97 4.17
N GLY A 138 14.30 4.90 3.25
CA GLY A 138 13.19 4.84 2.30
C GLY A 138 12.38 6.12 2.18
N LEU A 139 12.38 6.96 3.22
CA LEU A 139 11.75 8.28 3.16
C LEU A 139 12.40 9.11 2.04
N GLY A 140 11.59 9.67 1.15
CA GLY A 140 12.05 10.38 -0.05
C GLY A 140 12.52 9.48 -1.21
N VAL A 141 12.81 8.19 -0.98
CA VAL A 141 13.17 7.23 -2.04
C VAL A 141 11.90 6.61 -2.65
N TRP A 142 10.99 6.15 -1.80
CA TRP A 142 9.73 5.53 -2.21
C TRP A 142 8.55 6.51 -2.11
N SER A 143 8.78 7.75 -2.55
CA SER A 143 7.78 8.82 -2.62
C SER A 143 6.98 8.81 -3.93
N ALA A 144 5.93 9.63 -4.00
CA ALA A 144 5.20 9.88 -5.23
C ALA A 144 5.94 10.92 -6.09
N ASN A 145 6.13 10.61 -7.37
CA ASN A 145 6.54 11.61 -8.36
C ASN A 145 5.34 12.51 -8.69
N LEU A 146 5.56 13.79 -8.96
CA LEU A 146 4.50 14.71 -9.33
C LEU A 146 3.80 14.33 -10.65
N ASN A 147 4.44 13.53 -11.50
CA ASN A 147 3.83 12.99 -12.71
C ASN A 147 2.98 11.73 -12.48
N ALA A 148 2.81 11.24 -11.24
CA ALA A 148 2.24 9.91 -10.94
C ALA A 148 0.84 9.67 -11.53
N PHE A 149 -0.01 10.69 -11.62
CA PHE A 149 -1.36 10.57 -12.18
C PHE A 149 -1.37 10.43 -13.72
N PHE A 150 -0.30 10.85 -14.38
CA PHE A 150 -0.18 10.86 -15.85
C PHE A 150 0.85 9.87 -16.37
N ASN A 151 1.63 9.26 -15.48
CA ASN A 151 2.70 8.33 -15.82
C ASN A 151 2.18 6.89 -15.81
N PRO A 152 1.90 6.28 -16.97
CA PRO A 152 1.39 4.92 -17.04
C PRO A 152 2.45 3.86 -16.70
N MET A 153 3.74 4.21 -16.59
CA MET A 153 4.84 3.25 -16.55
C MET A 153 4.70 2.25 -17.71
N ASP A 154 4.55 0.95 -17.41
CA ASP A 154 4.34 -0.15 -18.36
C ASP A 154 2.86 -0.53 -18.55
N TRP A 155 1.91 0.23 -17.98
CA TRP A 155 0.49 -0.14 -17.93
C TRP A 155 -0.35 0.27 -19.14
N SER A 156 0.14 1.20 -19.96
CA SER A 156 -0.60 1.75 -21.10
C SER A 156 0.05 1.32 -22.41
N VAL A 157 -0.76 0.90 -23.38
CA VAL A 157 -0.29 0.66 -24.76
C VAL A 157 -0.28 1.96 -25.59
N PHE A 158 -1.12 2.94 -25.23
CA PHE A 158 -1.27 4.18 -25.99
C PHE A 158 -0.37 5.32 -25.49
N LEU A 159 -0.04 5.33 -24.20
CA LEU A 159 0.79 6.34 -23.57
C LEU A 159 2.15 5.75 -23.21
N LYS A 160 3.22 6.46 -23.58
CA LYS A 160 4.57 6.11 -23.17
C LYS A 160 4.76 6.39 -21.67
N GLY A 161 5.37 5.43 -20.97
CA GLY A 161 5.85 5.66 -19.60
C GLY A 161 6.76 6.89 -19.52
N LEU A 162 6.53 7.72 -18.50
CA LEU A 162 7.36 8.87 -18.21
C LEU A 162 8.47 8.48 -17.24
N ASP A 163 9.58 9.21 -17.25
CA ASP A 163 10.65 9.00 -16.29
C ASP A 163 10.17 9.24 -14.84
N TYR A 164 10.86 8.66 -13.88
CA TYR A 164 10.72 8.92 -12.45
C TYR A 164 12.04 8.56 -11.75
N LEU A 165 12.30 9.10 -10.56
CA LEU A 165 13.50 8.73 -9.80
C LEU A 165 13.39 7.29 -9.28
N LYS A 166 14.54 6.60 -9.18
CA LYS A 166 14.60 5.21 -8.69
C LYS A 166 13.88 5.07 -7.34
N GLY A 167 12.95 4.12 -7.26
CA GLY A 167 12.13 3.87 -6.06
C GLY A 167 10.72 4.47 -6.11
N GLN A 168 10.48 5.52 -6.89
CA GLN A 168 9.18 6.21 -6.90
C GLN A 168 8.02 5.42 -7.54
N TYR A 169 8.28 4.21 -8.03
CA TYR A 169 7.24 3.25 -8.43
C TYR A 169 6.27 2.91 -7.29
N ALA A 170 6.67 3.15 -6.03
CA ALA A 170 5.79 3.00 -4.89
C ALA A 170 4.55 3.91 -4.95
N GLY A 171 4.68 5.10 -5.54
CA GLY A 171 3.60 6.07 -5.74
C GLY A 171 2.89 5.96 -7.08
N PHE A 172 2.94 4.81 -7.76
CA PHE A 172 2.18 4.60 -8.99
C PHE A 172 0.67 4.89 -8.78
N ALA A 173 0.13 5.82 -9.57
CA ALA A 173 -1.21 6.41 -9.38
C ALA A 173 -1.95 6.70 -10.70
N TYR A 174 -1.52 6.11 -11.81
CA TYR A 174 -2.13 6.32 -13.12
C TYR A 174 -3.55 5.72 -13.14
N PRO A 175 -4.63 6.51 -13.33
CA PRO A 175 -6.00 5.98 -13.23
C PRO A 175 -6.46 5.19 -14.47
N GLY A 176 -5.65 5.16 -15.53
CA GLY A 176 -5.98 4.56 -16.83
C GLY A 176 -6.50 5.58 -17.85
N LEU A 177 -6.30 5.28 -19.13
CA LEU A 177 -6.57 6.25 -20.21
C LEU A 177 -8.04 6.67 -20.30
N GLY A 178 -8.99 5.74 -20.12
CA GLY A 178 -10.42 6.06 -20.15
C GLY A 178 -10.79 7.07 -19.07
N VAL A 179 -10.25 6.92 -17.86
CA VAL A 179 -10.49 7.89 -16.77
C VAL A 179 -9.78 9.22 -17.03
N LEU A 180 -8.55 9.21 -17.55
CA LEU A 180 -7.84 10.45 -17.91
C LEU A 180 -8.59 11.25 -18.98
N LEU A 181 -9.11 10.59 -20.01
CA LEU A 181 -9.93 11.23 -21.04
C LEU A 181 -11.21 11.80 -20.45
N ALA A 182 -11.87 11.05 -19.55
CA ALA A 182 -13.04 11.56 -18.84
C ALA A 182 -12.72 12.83 -18.05
N GLY A 183 -11.58 12.86 -17.35
CA GLY A 183 -11.11 14.03 -16.60
C GLY A 183 -10.81 15.23 -17.50
N PHE A 184 -10.10 15.02 -18.60
CA PHE A 184 -9.79 16.09 -19.56
C PHE A 184 -11.07 16.67 -20.19
N MET A 185 -12.01 15.81 -20.62
CA MET A 185 -13.30 16.24 -21.13
C MET A 185 -14.15 16.94 -20.06
N ALA A 186 -14.15 16.43 -18.83
CA ALA A 186 -14.84 17.08 -17.71
C ALA A 186 -14.33 18.50 -17.47
N LEU A 187 -13.01 18.74 -17.54
CA LEU A 187 -12.43 20.08 -17.41
C LEU A 187 -12.93 21.02 -18.50
N ILE A 188 -12.94 20.59 -19.77
CA ILE A 188 -13.47 21.38 -20.89
C ILE A 188 -14.95 21.72 -20.67
N LEU A 189 -15.76 20.73 -20.29
CA LEU A 189 -17.21 20.91 -20.09
C LEU A 189 -17.51 21.81 -18.88
N VAL A 190 -16.72 21.72 -17.81
CA VAL A 190 -16.81 22.61 -16.64
C VAL A 190 -16.40 24.03 -17.01
N ALA A 191 -15.32 24.21 -17.76
CA ALA A 191 -14.86 25.52 -18.22
C ALA A 191 -15.90 26.19 -19.15
N ALA A 192 -16.51 25.42 -20.06
CA ALA A 192 -17.53 25.93 -20.98
C ALA A 192 -18.83 26.38 -20.28
N ARG A 193 -19.15 25.81 -19.10
CA ARG A 193 -20.32 26.18 -18.30
C ARG A 193 -19.99 27.08 -17.11
N TRP A 194 -18.73 27.53 -17.01
CA TRP A 194 -18.22 28.18 -15.82
C TRP A 194 -19.04 29.42 -15.47
N ARG A 195 -19.71 29.41 -14.31
CA ARG A 195 -20.41 30.56 -13.75
C ARG A 195 -19.80 30.89 -12.39
N ALA A 196 -19.34 32.13 -12.21
CA ALA A 196 -18.67 32.59 -10.99
C ALA A 196 -19.49 32.34 -9.70
N HIS A 197 -20.83 32.35 -9.81
CA HIS A 197 -21.74 32.12 -8.68
C HIS A 197 -21.74 30.66 -8.17
N GLU A 198 -21.36 29.67 -8.99
CA GLU A 198 -21.28 28.27 -8.56
C GLU A 198 -20.13 28.03 -7.56
N PHE A 199 -19.07 28.83 -7.62
CA PHE A 199 -17.93 28.73 -6.69
C PHE A 199 -18.29 29.23 -5.29
N GLN A 200 -19.10 30.30 -5.20
CA GLN A 200 -19.54 30.85 -3.91
C GLN A 200 -20.43 29.87 -3.14
N ALA A 201 -21.28 29.11 -3.85
CA ALA A 201 -22.14 28.09 -3.24
C ALA A 201 -21.38 26.81 -2.81
N ALA A 202 -20.26 26.50 -3.47
CA ALA A 202 -19.45 25.31 -3.20
C ALA A 202 -18.26 25.55 -2.24
N GLY A 203 -17.98 26.80 -1.88
CA GLY A 203 -16.70 27.24 -1.32
C GLY A 203 -16.19 26.40 -0.15
N ARG A 204 -17.02 26.17 0.89
CA ARG A 204 -16.58 25.41 2.07
C ARG A 204 -16.25 23.95 1.74
N LYS A 205 -17.09 23.25 0.97
CA LYS A 205 -16.83 21.84 0.57
C LYS A 205 -15.53 21.72 -0.24
N LEU A 206 -15.28 22.69 -1.13
CA LEU A 206 -14.05 22.75 -1.91
C LEU A 206 -12.81 23.00 -1.05
N ILE A 207 -12.90 23.85 -0.03
CA ILE A 207 -11.82 24.08 0.93
C ILE A 207 -11.46 22.75 1.64
N PHE A 208 -12.44 22.03 2.18
CA PHE A 208 -12.16 20.77 2.88
C PHE A 208 -11.65 19.66 1.96
N LEU A 209 -12.18 19.58 0.72
CA LEU A 209 -11.65 18.70 -0.30
C LEU A 209 -10.18 19.04 -0.62
N ALA A 210 -9.86 20.32 -0.79
CA ALA A 210 -8.50 20.77 -1.05
C ALA A 210 -7.57 20.45 0.12
N LEU A 211 -8.00 20.64 1.37
CA LEU A 211 -7.21 20.33 2.57
C LEU A 211 -6.89 18.83 2.67
N VAL A 212 -7.87 17.95 2.41
CA VAL A 212 -7.63 16.49 2.31
C VAL A 212 -6.61 16.19 1.24
N VAL A 213 -6.80 16.71 0.03
CA VAL A 213 -5.91 16.43 -1.12
C VAL A 213 -4.50 16.93 -0.84
N LEU A 214 -4.35 18.16 -0.35
CA LEU A 214 -3.05 18.75 -0.03
C LEU A 214 -2.34 17.98 1.09
N SER A 215 -3.04 17.58 2.15
CA SER A 215 -2.43 16.82 3.25
C SER A 215 -1.93 15.43 2.79
N LEU A 216 -2.73 14.71 2.00
CA LEU A 216 -2.35 13.41 1.45
C LEU A 216 -1.22 13.54 0.43
N MET A 217 -1.26 14.56 -0.44
CA MET A 217 -0.20 14.80 -1.42
C MET A 217 1.12 15.23 -0.77
N ALA A 218 1.07 16.12 0.22
CA ALA A 218 2.25 16.55 0.96
C ALA A 218 2.94 15.34 1.62
N PHE A 219 2.16 14.46 2.25
CA PHE A 219 2.67 13.21 2.80
C PHE A 219 3.23 12.31 1.71
N ALA A 220 2.51 12.13 0.59
CA ALA A 220 2.87 11.21 -0.47
C ALA A 220 4.19 11.58 -1.18
N VAL A 221 4.38 12.87 -1.46
CA VAL A 221 5.60 13.39 -2.10
C VAL A 221 6.76 13.40 -1.10
N GLY A 222 6.50 13.69 0.17
CA GLY A 222 7.51 13.65 1.23
C GLY A 222 8.64 14.68 1.04
N PRO A 223 9.81 14.48 1.67
CA PRO A 223 10.90 15.46 1.69
C PRO A 223 11.65 15.62 0.36
N LYS A 224 11.45 14.69 -0.59
CA LYS A 224 12.13 14.68 -1.88
C LYS A 224 11.13 14.87 -3.01
N VAL A 225 11.00 16.12 -3.48
CA VAL A 225 10.02 16.50 -4.50
C VAL A 225 10.63 16.35 -5.89
N ALA A 226 10.00 15.55 -6.75
CA ALA A 226 10.51 15.27 -8.09
C ALA A 226 9.41 15.29 -9.15
N PHE A 227 9.78 15.70 -10.36
CA PHE A 227 8.98 15.59 -11.57
C PHE A 227 9.80 14.89 -12.65
N GLY A 228 9.35 13.74 -13.10
CA GLY A 228 10.13 12.95 -14.05
C GLY A 228 11.42 12.42 -13.40
N SER A 229 12.50 12.38 -14.17
CA SER A 229 13.87 12.08 -13.71
C SER A 229 14.54 13.22 -12.95
N ARG A 230 13.87 14.36 -12.75
CA ARG A 230 14.44 15.55 -12.10
C ARG A 230 13.91 15.73 -10.69
N GLU A 231 14.83 15.83 -9.75
CA GLU A 231 14.57 16.37 -8.43
C GLU A 231 14.38 17.89 -8.54
N LEU A 232 13.24 18.40 -8.07
CA LEU A 232 12.93 19.83 -8.11
C LEU A 232 13.52 20.54 -6.89
N PHE A 233 13.29 19.96 -5.71
CA PHE A 233 13.87 20.40 -4.45
C PHE A 233 13.73 19.30 -3.38
N SER A 234 14.58 19.38 -2.37
CA SER A 234 14.51 18.56 -1.16
C SER A 234 14.59 19.43 0.08
N TYR A 235 14.01 18.96 1.17
CA TYR A 235 14.08 19.64 2.47
C TYR A 235 14.33 18.62 3.60
N GLU A 236 15.01 19.09 4.64
CA GLU A 236 15.23 18.30 5.84
C GLU A 236 14.05 18.45 6.80
N LEU A 237 13.74 17.36 7.50
CA LEU A 237 12.69 17.34 8.51
C LEU A 237 13.33 17.39 9.90
N PRO A 238 12.74 18.14 10.85
CA PRO A 238 13.10 18.03 12.26
C PRO A 238 13.04 16.56 12.71
N HIS A 239 13.96 16.16 13.59
CA HIS A 239 14.16 14.76 13.98
C HIS A 239 12.85 14.01 14.34
N GLY A 240 11.99 14.60 15.18
CA GLY A 240 10.72 13.96 15.56
C GLY A 240 9.73 13.77 14.41
N LEU A 241 9.67 14.72 13.46
CA LEU A 241 8.84 14.56 12.26
C LEU A 241 9.41 13.50 11.31
N MET A 242 10.74 13.46 11.20
CA MET A 242 11.44 12.46 10.42
C MET A 242 11.17 11.05 10.96
N GLU A 243 11.25 10.82 12.27
CA GLU A 243 10.95 9.53 12.90
C GLU A 243 9.50 9.10 12.63
N MET A 244 8.54 10.00 12.83
CA MET A 244 7.12 9.73 12.60
C MET A 244 6.82 9.39 11.13
N TRP A 245 7.33 10.17 10.17
CA TRP A 245 7.14 9.90 8.74
C TRP A 245 7.88 8.65 8.27
N SER A 246 9.05 8.37 8.83
CA SER A 246 9.86 7.20 8.47
C SER A 246 9.20 5.87 8.83
N ILE A 247 8.20 5.86 9.74
CA ILE A 247 7.32 4.71 9.97
C ILE A 247 6.73 4.23 8.63
N PHE A 248 6.36 5.17 7.75
CA PHE A 248 5.79 4.92 6.44
C PHE A 248 6.83 5.12 5.32
N ARG A 249 7.89 4.30 5.33
CA ARG A 249 9.00 4.30 4.35
C ARG A 249 8.56 4.56 2.90
N ALA A 250 7.45 3.95 2.46
CA ALA A 250 6.89 4.11 1.11
C ALA A 250 5.76 5.15 1.07
N THR A 251 6.10 6.40 1.36
CA THR A 251 5.11 7.50 1.45
C THR A 251 4.31 7.68 0.17
N GLY A 252 4.86 7.35 -1.00
CA GLY A 252 4.19 7.53 -2.29
C GLY A 252 2.81 6.86 -2.38
N ARG A 253 2.54 5.83 -1.57
CA ARG A 253 1.24 5.13 -1.52
C ARG A 253 0.08 6.05 -1.10
N PHE A 254 0.35 7.12 -0.36
CA PHE A 254 -0.68 8.07 0.12
C PHE A 254 -1.35 8.88 -1.02
N VAL A 255 -0.86 8.74 -2.25
CA VAL A 255 -1.48 9.31 -3.45
C VAL A 255 -2.78 8.59 -3.86
N TRP A 256 -3.02 7.35 -3.43
CA TRP A 256 -4.14 6.55 -3.94
C TRP A 256 -5.53 7.08 -3.60
N PRO A 257 -5.82 7.56 -2.37
CA PRO A 257 -7.13 8.17 -2.09
C PRO A 257 -7.34 9.43 -2.93
N VAL A 258 -6.28 10.21 -3.20
CA VAL A 258 -6.33 11.36 -4.11
C VAL A 258 -6.65 10.91 -5.52
N CYS A 259 -6.01 9.85 -6.01
CA CYS A 259 -6.33 9.24 -7.32
C CYS A 259 -7.82 8.88 -7.41
N TYR A 260 -8.39 8.24 -6.39
CA TYR A 260 -9.80 7.86 -6.39
C TYR A 260 -10.74 9.06 -6.31
N LEU A 261 -10.42 10.08 -5.50
CA LEU A 261 -11.18 11.34 -5.50
C LEU A 261 -11.19 11.98 -6.90
N LEU A 262 -10.04 12.03 -7.58
CA LEU A 262 -9.93 12.55 -8.94
C LEU A 262 -10.74 11.72 -9.94
N VAL A 263 -10.74 10.39 -9.83
CA VAL A 263 -11.58 9.51 -10.66
C VAL A 263 -13.07 9.83 -10.44
N PHE A 264 -13.53 9.89 -9.19
CA PHE A 264 -14.93 10.22 -8.88
C PHE A 264 -15.33 11.57 -9.44
N ILE A 265 -14.53 12.61 -9.19
CA ILE A 265 -14.81 13.97 -9.68
C ILE A 265 -14.85 13.99 -11.20
N SER A 266 -13.89 13.34 -11.86
CA SER A 266 -13.78 13.28 -13.31
C SER A 266 -15.03 12.63 -13.92
N LEU A 267 -15.42 11.44 -13.45
CA LEU A 267 -16.61 10.74 -13.97
C LEU A 267 -17.92 11.48 -13.68
N LEU A 268 -18.06 12.07 -12.49
CA LEU A 268 -19.25 12.83 -12.12
C LEU A 268 -19.40 14.11 -12.96
N GLN A 269 -18.32 14.87 -13.14
CA GLN A 269 -18.36 16.11 -13.90
C GLN A 269 -18.44 15.85 -15.41
N TYR A 270 -17.83 14.77 -15.90
CA TYR A 270 -18.01 14.29 -17.26
C TYR A 270 -19.48 13.96 -17.55
N TRP A 271 -20.12 13.14 -16.70
CA TRP A 271 -21.54 12.81 -16.83
C TRP A 271 -22.43 14.04 -16.82
N ARG A 272 -22.23 14.96 -15.87
CA ARG A 272 -23.00 16.21 -15.78
C ARG A 272 -22.84 17.07 -17.03
N GLY A 273 -21.63 17.19 -17.56
CA GLY A 273 -21.38 17.93 -18.79
C GLY A 273 -22.07 17.29 -20.00
N LEU A 274 -22.03 15.96 -20.11
CA LEU A 274 -22.76 15.22 -21.14
C LEU A 274 -24.27 15.39 -21.03
N ASP A 275 -24.81 15.42 -19.82
CA ASP A 275 -26.26 15.61 -19.59
C ASP A 275 -26.75 16.97 -20.11
N VAL A 276 -25.93 18.02 -19.89
CA VAL A 276 -26.18 19.36 -20.45
C VAL A 276 -26.11 19.34 -21.98
N LEU A 277 -25.06 18.76 -22.58
CA LEU A 277 -24.89 18.71 -24.03
C LEU A 277 -25.94 17.87 -24.76
N SER A 278 -26.30 16.74 -24.18
CA SER A 278 -27.28 15.80 -24.76
C SER A 278 -28.73 16.26 -24.59
N ARG A 279 -28.95 17.35 -23.84
CA ARG A 279 -30.27 17.84 -23.42
C ARG A 279 -31.05 16.75 -22.68
N GLY A 280 -30.40 16.04 -21.77
CA GLY A 280 -30.99 14.96 -20.99
C GLY A 280 -31.16 13.61 -21.71
N ARG A 281 -30.64 13.45 -22.93
CA ARG A 281 -30.71 12.16 -23.66
C ARG A 281 -29.69 11.16 -23.09
N GLN A 282 -30.11 10.45 -22.05
CA GLN A 282 -29.26 9.51 -21.30
C GLN A 282 -28.59 8.42 -22.16
N SER A 283 -29.24 7.94 -23.23
CA SER A 283 -28.66 6.89 -24.09
C SER A 283 -27.30 7.29 -24.71
N ARG A 284 -27.14 8.56 -25.10
CA ARG A 284 -25.87 9.09 -25.61
C ARG A 284 -24.80 9.15 -24.53
N ASN A 285 -25.19 9.53 -23.32
CA ASN A 285 -24.26 9.63 -22.19
C ASN A 285 -23.78 8.24 -21.74
N VAL A 286 -24.70 7.26 -21.73
CA VAL A 286 -24.38 5.86 -21.46
C VAL A 286 -23.41 5.32 -22.52
N LEU A 287 -23.66 5.58 -23.81
CA LEU A 287 -22.74 5.18 -24.87
C LEU A 287 -21.35 5.79 -24.69
N ALA A 288 -21.28 7.08 -24.38
CA ALA A 288 -20.01 7.78 -24.13
C ALA A 288 -19.25 7.19 -22.92
N MET A 289 -19.95 6.83 -21.84
CA MET A 289 -19.36 6.15 -20.69
C MET A 289 -18.78 4.77 -21.03
N TRP A 290 -19.50 3.97 -21.82
CA TRP A 290 -19.02 2.67 -22.27
C TRP A 290 -17.86 2.77 -23.27
N LEU A 291 -17.82 3.82 -24.08
CA LEU A 291 -16.65 4.10 -24.94
C LEU A 291 -15.39 4.32 -24.10
N LEU A 292 -15.47 5.03 -22.97
CA LEU A 292 -14.34 5.18 -22.05
C LEU A 292 -13.89 3.84 -21.47
N VAL A 293 -14.83 2.94 -21.14
CA VAL A 293 -14.51 1.57 -20.70
C VAL A 293 -13.75 0.81 -21.79
N LEU A 294 -14.21 0.86 -23.03
CA LEU A 294 -13.54 0.20 -24.16
C LEU A 294 -12.12 0.75 -24.36
N ILE A 295 -11.94 2.06 -24.29
CA ILE A 295 -10.63 2.70 -24.38
C ILE A 295 -9.73 2.23 -23.23
N GLN A 296 -10.23 2.19 -22.00
CA GLN A 296 -9.48 1.68 -20.84
C GLN A 296 -9.07 0.20 -21.01
N VAL A 297 -9.97 -0.66 -21.49
CA VAL A 297 -9.66 -2.08 -21.72
C VAL A 297 -8.60 -2.24 -22.80
N ALA A 298 -8.73 -1.50 -23.91
CA ALA A 298 -7.73 -1.49 -24.98
C ALA A 298 -6.37 -0.98 -24.46
N ASP A 299 -6.39 0.07 -23.65
CA ASP A 299 -5.20 0.70 -23.04
C ASP A 299 -4.40 -0.28 -22.18
N LEU A 300 -5.11 -1.03 -21.32
CA LEU A 300 -4.50 -1.97 -20.37
C LEU A 300 -4.22 -3.36 -20.96
N SER A 301 -4.56 -3.59 -22.23
CA SER A 301 -4.47 -4.91 -22.88
C SER A 301 -3.05 -5.47 -22.89
N TRP A 302 -2.03 -4.61 -23.10
CA TRP A 302 -0.62 -4.98 -23.07
C TRP A 302 -0.18 -5.45 -21.68
N ALA A 303 -0.50 -4.68 -20.64
CA ALA A 303 -0.19 -5.03 -19.26
C ALA A 303 -0.86 -6.35 -18.84
N ALA A 304 -2.11 -6.56 -19.23
CA ALA A 304 -2.82 -7.82 -18.99
C ALA A 304 -2.16 -9.01 -19.69
N ARG A 305 -1.69 -8.82 -20.94
CA ARG A 305 -0.99 -9.85 -21.71
C ARG A 305 0.36 -10.22 -21.08
N ILE A 306 1.20 -9.23 -20.73
CA ILE A 306 2.49 -9.48 -20.09
C ILE A 306 2.30 -10.27 -18.80
N ARG A 307 1.38 -9.83 -17.94
CA ARG A 307 1.19 -10.47 -16.63
C ARG A 307 0.63 -11.88 -16.79
N ARG A 308 -0.33 -12.09 -17.69
CA ARG A 308 -0.80 -13.45 -18.02
C ARG A 308 0.34 -14.35 -18.47
N TRP A 309 1.22 -13.84 -19.34
CA TRP A 309 2.39 -14.58 -19.80
C TRP A 309 3.35 -14.92 -18.64
N GLN A 310 3.70 -13.94 -17.81
CA GLN A 310 4.58 -14.13 -16.63
C GLN A 310 4.04 -15.16 -15.62
N HIS A 311 2.70 -15.29 -15.52
CA HIS A 311 2.05 -16.27 -14.64
C HIS A 311 1.78 -17.62 -15.32
N SER A 312 1.81 -17.69 -16.65
CA SER A 312 1.66 -18.93 -17.41
C SER A 312 2.96 -19.74 -17.53
N LEU A 313 4.11 -19.10 -17.28
CA LEU A 313 5.40 -19.81 -17.25
C LEU A 313 5.40 -20.82 -16.09
N PRO A 314 5.69 -22.11 -16.34
CA PRO A 314 5.77 -23.11 -15.28
C PRO A 314 6.88 -22.70 -14.31
N ARG A 315 6.49 -22.22 -13.13
CA ARG A 315 7.42 -21.97 -12.03
C ARG A 315 7.68 -23.29 -11.32
N GLN A 316 8.54 -24.13 -11.88
CA GLN A 316 9.10 -25.24 -11.12
C GLN A 316 10.13 -24.65 -10.15
N TYR A 317 9.83 -24.70 -8.86
CA TYR A 317 10.83 -24.43 -7.84
C TYR A 317 11.92 -25.49 -8.01
N THR A 318 13.10 -25.04 -8.43
CA THR A 318 14.30 -25.89 -8.51
C THR A 318 15.07 -25.66 -7.22
N PRO A 319 15.15 -26.65 -6.31
CA PRO A 319 15.94 -26.50 -5.10
C PRO A 319 17.40 -26.21 -5.47
N THR A 320 17.97 -25.19 -4.85
CA THR A 320 19.38 -24.80 -5.01
C THR A 320 20.23 -25.31 -3.84
N LEU A 321 19.60 -25.62 -2.70
CA LEU A 321 20.22 -26.40 -1.61
C LEU A 321 19.92 -27.88 -1.85
N VAL A 322 20.90 -28.58 -2.41
CA VAL A 322 20.79 -29.99 -2.85
C VAL A 322 21.86 -30.89 -2.25
N ASP A 323 22.79 -30.34 -1.47
CA ASP A 323 23.79 -31.13 -0.77
C ASP A 323 23.13 -32.14 0.17
N SER A 324 23.66 -33.37 0.17
CA SER A 324 23.23 -34.44 1.06
C SER A 324 23.32 -34.09 2.55
N ALA A 325 24.14 -33.10 2.93
CA ALA A 325 24.23 -32.60 4.30
C ALA A 325 22.92 -32.00 4.84
N TRP A 326 22.01 -31.59 3.95
CA TRP A 326 20.66 -31.12 4.33
C TRP A 326 19.67 -32.26 4.53
N GLU A 327 19.98 -33.45 4.00
CA GLU A 327 19.13 -34.63 4.14
C GLU A 327 19.25 -35.18 5.56
N ARG A 328 18.10 -35.51 6.18
CA ARG A 328 18.03 -36.18 7.48
C ARG A 328 18.62 -35.41 8.67
N LEU A 329 18.81 -34.10 8.56
CA LEU A 329 19.13 -33.26 9.74
C LEU A 329 18.10 -33.46 10.86
N GLY A 330 16.83 -33.66 10.48
CA GLY A 330 15.72 -33.91 11.40
C GLY A 330 15.80 -35.23 12.19
N ASP A 331 16.60 -36.19 11.74
CA ASP A 331 16.77 -37.47 12.45
C ASP A 331 17.51 -37.29 13.77
N ARG A 332 18.33 -36.24 13.88
CA ARG A 332 19.18 -35.96 15.06
C ARG A 332 18.86 -34.63 15.74
N TYR A 333 18.47 -33.62 14.98
CA TYR A 333 18.28 -32.26 15.47
C TYR A 333 16.81 -31.83 15.34
N LYS A 334 16.31 -31.12 16.35
CA LYS A 334 14.94 -30.57 16.37
C LYS A 334 14.87 -29.13 15.87
N HIS A 335 15.99 -28.42 15.94
CA HIS A 335 16.06 -26.99 15.66
C HIS A 335 17.08 -26.71 14.55
N LEU A 336 16.69 -25.92 13.56
CA LEU A 336 17.57 -25.35 12.55
C LEU A 336 17.72 -23.86 12.86
N ILE A 337 18.93 -23.41 13.24
CA ILE A 337 19.18 -22.01 13.59
C ILE A 337 20.09 -21.40 12.53
N ALA A 338 19.61 -20.41 11.79
CA ALA A 338 20.43 -19.70 10.81
C ALA A 338 21.02 -18.41 11.39
N LEU A 339 22.31 -18.20 11.19
CA LEU A 339 23.10 -17.11 11.77
C LEU A 339 24.03 -16.47 10.71
N PRO A 340 24.17 -15.13 10.68
CA PRO A 340 23.33 -14.18 11.40
C PRO A 340 21.89 -14.20 10.91
N LEU A 341 20.98 -13.50 11.61
CA LEU A 341 19.63 -13.31 11.13
C LEU A 341 19.65 -12.43 9.88
N ASP A 342 19.39 -13.05 8.74
CA ASP A 342 19.12 -12.35 7.49
C ASP A 342 18.08 -13.11 6.66
N TYR A 343 17.38 -12.41 5.78
CA TYR A 343 16.36 -13.02 4.91
C TYR A 343 16.93 -13.65 3.64
N SER A 344 18.26 -13.67 3.48
CA SER A 344 18.87 -14.33 2.32
C SER A 344 18.58 -15.83 2.41
N ARG A 345 18.09 -16.37 1.29
CA ARG A 345 17.77 -17.79 1.11
C ARG A 345 16.82 -18.35 2.19
N TYR A 346 16.03 -17.49 2.85
CA TYR A 346 15.10 -17.88 3.92
C TYR A 346 14.12 -18.96 3.47
N ASP A 347 13.50 -18.80 2.29
CA ASP A 347 12.49 -19.74 1.79
C ASP A 347 13.05 -21.17 1.65
N GLU A 348 14.33 -21.29 1.31
CA GLU A 348 15.00 -22.57 1.10
C GLU A 348 15.35 -23.24 2.42
N LEU A 349 15.88 -22.48 3.39
CA LEU A 349 16.15 -22.96 4.74
C LEU A 349 14.85 -23.34 5.47
N ALA A 350 13.79 -22.56 5.28
CA ALA A 350 12.46 -22.87 5.81
C ALA A 350 11.91 -24.17 5.20
N LEU A 351 12.11 -24.39 3.89
CA LEU A 351 11.71 -25.63 3.23
C LEU A 351 12.50 -26.83 3.76
N ILE A 352 13.80 -26.69 4.01
CA ILE A 352 14.64 -27.73 4.64
C ILE A 352 14.12 -28.05 6.04
N ALA A 353 13.86 -27.03 6.86
CA ALA A 353 13.34 -27.22 8.21
C ALA A 353 11.99 -27.96 8.18
N VAL A 354 11.06 -27.55 7.32
CA VAL A 354 9.74 -28.21 7.16
C VAL A 354 9.90 -29.66 6.69
N ARG A 355 10.75 -29.92 5.68
CA ARG A 355 10.99 -31.29 5.17
C ARG A 355 11.58 -32.23 6.24
N ASN A 356 12.36 -31.68 7.16
CA ASN A 356 12.99 -32.41 8.25
C ASN A 356 12.19 -32.35 9.57
N GLY A 357 11.02 -31.71 9.60
CA GLY A 357 10.23 -31.59 10.85
C GLY A 357 10.89 -30.72 11.94
N MET A 358 11.79 -29.83 11.56
CA MET A 358 12.56 -28.97 12.46
C MET A 358 11.91 -27.59 12.63
N THR A 359 12.19 -26.92 13.74
CA THR A 359 11.82 -25.50 13.92
C THR A 359 12.89 -24.57 13.33
N LEU A 360 12.52 -23.33 13.02
CA LEU A 360 13.43 -22.27 12.57
C LEU A 360 13.45 -21.09 13.57
N ASN A 361 14.59 -20.43 13.74
CA ASN A 361 14.76 -19.33 14.70
C ASN A 361 14.15 -17.99 14.28
N TYR A 362 13.69 -17.86 13.02
CA TYR A 362 13.08 -16.64 12.51
C TYR A 362 12.11 -16.93 11.37
N GLY A 363 11.26 -15.94 11.04
CA GLY A 363 10.31 -16.00 9.93
C GLY A 363 10.40 -14.74 9.08
N TYR A 364 10.01 -14.81 7.79
CA TYR A 364 9.91 -13.64 6.92
C TYR A 364 8.74 -12.74 7.33
N VAL A 365 8.98 -11.90 8.34
CA VAL A 365 8.01 -10.98 8.92
C VAL A 365 8.31 -9.53 8.52
N SER A 366 7.28 -8.67 8.56
CA SER A 366 7.42 -7.28 8.10
C SER A 366 8.39 -6.43 8.93
N ARG A 367 8.65 -6.82 10.19
CA ARG A 367 9.58 -6.17 11.12
C ARG A 367 10.15 -7.22 12.08
N GLU A 368 11.46 -7.16 12.30
CA GLU A 368 12.15 -8.04 13.25
C GLU A 368 11.85 -7.63 14.69
N HIS A 369 11.60 -8.63 15.54
CA HIS A 369 11.48 -8.41 16.98
C HIS A 369 12.87 -8.39 17.62
N PRO A 370 13.18 -7.43 18.53
CA PRO A 370 14.48 -7.37 19.21
C PRO A 370 14.89 -8.67 19.88
N ASP A 371 13.94 -9.42 20.44
CA ASP A 371 14.21 -10.69 21.11
C ASP A 371 14.78 -11.77 20.16
N TYR A 372 14.42 -11.77 18.88
CA TYR A 372 15.01 -12.72 17.92
C TYR A 372 16.49 -12.41 17.70
N VAL A 373 16.83 -11.12 17.57
CA VAL A 373 18.22 -10.66 17.44
C VAL A 373 19.02 -11.00 18.70
N ALA A 374 18.44 -10.76 19.88
CA ALA A 374 19.09 -11.08 21.14
C ALA A 374 19.36 -12.59 21.30
N LYS A 375 18.40 -13.45 20.91
CA LYS A 375 18.56 -14.91 20.90
C LYS A 375 19.62 -15.38 19.91
N ALA A 376 19.63 -14.84 18.69
CA ALA A 376 20.65 -15.18 17.70
C ALA A 376 22.07 -14.82 18.19
N GLU A 377 22.24 -13.66 18.84
CA GLU A 377 23.50 -13.28 19.47
C GLU A 377 23.86 -14.19 20.66
N GLU A 378 22.89 -14.69 21.40
CA GLU A 378 23.11 -15.69 22.44
C GLU A 378 23.60 -17.03 21.87
N ASP A 379 22.99 -17.50 20.78
CA ASP A 379 23.41 -18.72 20.10
C ASP A 379 24.83 -18.61 19.54
N ILE A 380 25.19 -17.44 18.99
CA ILE A 380 26.57 -17.18 18.56
C ILE A 380 27.53 -17.23 19.76
N ARG A 381 27.17 -16.67 20.91
CA ARG A 381 28.00 -16.75 22.12
C ARG A 381 28.19 -18.20 22.58
N LYS A 382 27.14 -19.03 22.55
CA LYS A 382 27.21 -20.46 22.91
C LYS A 382 28.17 -21.23 22.00
N LEU A 383 28.12 -20.96 20.69
CA LEU A 383 29.05 -21.55 19.71
C LEU A 383 30.50 -21.14 20.00
N CYS A 384 30.75 -19.86 20.27
CA CYS A 384 32.09 -19.36 20.63
C CYS A 384 32.61 -19.93 21.96
N GLN A 385 31.73 -20.22 22.91
CA GLN A 385 32.08 -20.81 24.22
C GLN A 385 32.25 -22.34 24.17
N GLY A 386 31.94 -22.98 23.03
CA GLY A 386 31.99 -24.43 22.89
C GLY A 386 30.87 -25.18 23.63
N VAL A 387 29.75 -24.51 23.87
CA VAL A 387 28.55 -25.09 24.49
C VAL A 387 27.31 -24.97 23.59
N PRO A 388 27.37 -25.45 22.32
CA PRO A 388 26.21 -25.43 21.44
C PRO A 388 25.08 -26.32 21.97
N ASP A 389 23.84 -26.05 21.55
CA ASP A 389 22.69 -26.87 21.91
C ASP A 389 22.73 -28.20 21.14
N ALA A 390 22.71 -29.31 21.87
CA ALA A 390 22.81 -30.66 21.33
C ALA A 390 21.63 -31.08 20.42
N GLN A 391 20.49 -30.39 20.49
CA GLN A 391 19.32 -30.64 19.63
C GLN A 391 19.24 -29.66 18.45
N THR A 392 20.30 -28.89 18.19
CA THR A 392 20.31 -27.81 17.21
C THR A 392 21.38 -27.97 16.13
N ALA A 393 20.96 -27.89 14.87
CA ALA A 393 21.85 -27.68 13.74
C ALA A 393 21.95 -26.17 13.44
N TYR A 394 23.16 -25.64 13.39
CA TYR A 394 23.41 -24.22 13.11
C TYR A 394 23.87 -24.04 11.66
N VAL A 395 23.25 -23.10 10.97
CA VAL A 395 23.58 -22.69 9.60
C VAL A 395 24.28 -21.34 9.66
N ILE A 396 25.60 -21.32 9.48
CA ILE A 396 26.39 -20.09 9.44
C ILE A 396 26.47 -19.61 7.99
N LYS A 397 25.94 -18.40 7.74
CA LYS A 397 25.76 -17.85 6.39
C LYS A 397 26.93 -17.02 5.88
N THR A 398 27.83 -16.60 6.75
CA THR A 398 28.97 -15.75 6.39
C THR A 398 30.28 -16.33 6.89
N GLU A 399 31.32 -16.25 6.05
CA GLU A 399 32.66 -16.70 6.41
C GLU A 399 33.23 -15.89 7.59
N ASP A 400 32.97 -14.58 7.64
CA ASP A 400 33.38 -13.72 8.75
C ASP A 400 32.85 -14.21 10.10
N LEU A 401 31.58 -14.64 10.14
CA LEU A 401 30.97 -15.15 11.36
C LEU A 401 31.57 -16.51 11.74
N LEU A 402 31.79 -17.39 10.77
CA LEU A 402 32.45 -18.68 11.01
C LEU A 402 33.86 -18.48 11.57
N ALA A 403 34.66 -17.62 10.94
CA ALA A 403 36.02 -17.31 11.36
C ALA A 403 36.05 -16.77 12.80
N ARG A 404 35.10 -15.91 13.15
CA ARG A 404 34.92 -15.40 14.53
C ARG A 404 34.66 -16.53 15.52
N ILE A 405 33.77 -17.46 15.18
CA ILE A 405 33.41 -18.59 16.03
C ILE A 405 34.62 -19.53 16.19
N GLN A 406 35.30 -19.89 15.11
CA GLN A 406 36.45 -20.79 15.13
C GLN A 406 37.67 -20.19 15.83
N THR A 407 37.86 -18.88 15.77
CA THR A 407 38.90 -18.19 16.55
C THR A 407 38.66 -18.35 18.06
N ALA A 408 37.40 -18.30 18.48
CA ALA A 408 37.02 -18.45 19.89
C ALA A 408 36.96 -19.93 20.33
N ASN A 409 36.53 -20.82 19.43
CA ASN A 409 36.43 -22.26 19.64
C ASN A 409 37.08 -23.03 18.47
N PRO A 410 38.42 -23.23 18.52
CA PRO A 410 39.15 -23.89 17.43
C PRO A 410 38.78 -25.35 17.19
N GLN A 411 38.08 -25.99 18.14
CA GLN A 411 37.63 -27.39 18.01
C GLN A 411 36.28 -27.54 17.30
N LEU A 412 35.63 -26.42 16.97
CA LEU A 412 34.34 -26.42 16.30
C LEU A 412 34.47 -26.83 14.83
N ASN A 413 33.97 -28.01 14.52
CA ASN A 413 33.89 -28.49 13.14
C ASN A 413 32.69 -27.89 12.42
N ALA A 414 32.92 -27.42 11.20
CA ALA A 414 31.88 -26.93 10.31
C ALA A 414 32.03 -27.60 8.94
N THR A 415 30.91 -28.03 8.35
CA THR A 415 30.89 -28.64 7.01
C THR A 415 30.29 -27.64 6.02
N CYS A 416 30.96 -27.41 4.90
CA CYS A 416 30.40 -26.56 3.84
C CYS A 416 29.35 -27.34 3.05
N ALA A 417 28.16 -26.76 2.88
CA ALA A 417 27.06 -27.31 2.10
C ALA A 417 26.39 -26.17 1.31
N ASP A 418 26.46 -26.21 -0.02
CA ASP A 418 25.85 -25.23 -0.94
C ASP A 418 26.15 -23.74 -0.60
N GLY A 419 27.36 -23.47 -0.11
CA GLY A 419 27.81 -22.11 0.27
C GLY A 419 27.40 -21.67 1.68
N PHE A 420 26.82 -22.57 2.48
CA PHE A 420 26.60 -22.39 3.92
C PHE A 420 27.52 -23.28 4.74
N TRP A 421 27.75 -22.91 5.99
CA TRP A 421 28.54 -23.71 6.92
C TRP A 421 27.65 -24.32 8.00
N LEU A 422 27.55 -25.64 8.00
CA LEU A 422 26.78 -26.43 8.94
C LEU A 422 27.62 -26.78 10.17
N VAL A 423 27.13 -26.39 11.34
CA VAL A 423 27.70 -26.75 12.64
C VAL A 423 26.67 -27.57 13.39
N ALA A 424 27.00 -28.83 13.64
CA ALA A 424 26.09 -29.82 14.18
C ALA A 424 26.83 -30.58 15.30
N PRO A 425 26.55 -30.30 16.58
CA PRO A 425 27.23 -30.91 17.72
C PRO A 425 26.84 -32.37 17.98
#